data_AF-A0A6M0G4U5-F1
#
_entry.id   AF-A0A6M0G4U5-F1
#
_cell.length_a   1.000
_cell.length_b   1.000
_cell.length_c   1.000
_cell.angle_alpha   90.00
_cell.angle_beta   90.00
_cell.angle_gamma   90.00
#
_symmetry.space_group_name_H-M   'P 1'
#
loop_
_entity.id
_entity.type
_entity.pdbx_description
1 polymer ?
#
loop_
_entity_poly.entity_id
_entity_poly.type
_entity_poly.pdbx_seq_one_letter_code
_entity_poly.pdbx_strand_id
1 'polypeptide(L)'
;MLNLAQVKKNKHAGELELRLLARQTSETSWELIDPENVPLTPTHPSLLEPGAIDSGISQSAIATNEGLLVLVDLSEDQEILNLQPAQDWVLNLVEQYLSTGVTPTFLREEAERTEQWRQDLTLQSQDLTRQRLEMEARRERIETLEEELKQKEKELEEKAKKLDNQTESDSDELD
;
A
#
# COMPACT_ATOMS: atom_id res chain seq x y z
N MET A 1 17.30 -2.50 -22.11
CA MET A 1 17.05 -2.43 -20.66
C MET A 1 18.03 -1.44 -20.06
N LEU A 2 17.57 -0.50 -19.23
CA LEU A 2 18.42 0.54 -18.65
C LEU A 2 19.19 0.00 -17.43
N ASN A 3 20.50 0.20 -17.42
CA ASN A 3 21.40 -0.25 -16.36
C ASN A 3 22.25 0.91 -15.86
N LEU A 4 22.52 0.94 -14.56
CA LEU A 4 23.49 1.82 -13.94
C LEU A 4 24.83 1.09 -13.90
N ALA A 5 25.84 1.68 -14.52
CA ALA A 5 27.16 1.12 -14.64
C ALA A 5 28.23 2.10 -14.13
N GLN A 6 29.36 1.55 -13.69
CA GLN A 6 30.56 2.30 -13.38
C GLN A 6 31.64 2.03 -14.43
N VAL A 7 32.24 3.09 -14.97
CA VAL A 7 33.39 2.97 -15.86
C VAL A 7 34.61 2.55 -15.05
N LYS A 8 35.24 1.43 -15.41
CA LYS A 8 36.44 0.90 -14.76
C LYS A 8 37.51 0.63 -15.81
N LYS A 9 38.76 0.97 -15.51
CA LYS A 9 39.88 0.62 -16.39
C LYS A 9 40.40 -0.76 -16.04
N ASN A 10 40.44 -1.68 -17.00
CA ASN A 10 41.07 -2.97 -16.78
C ASN A 10 42.59 -2.77 -16.76
N LYS A 11 43.22 -3.10 -15.62
CA LYS A 11 44.67 -2.97 -15.40
C LYS A 11 45.51 -3.86 -16.32
N HIS A 12 44.92 -4.88 -16.94
CA HIS A 12 45.63 -5.87 -17.76
C HIS A 12 45.53 -5.58 -19.26
N ALA A 13 44.39 -5.10 -19.74
CA ALA A 13 44.16 -4.82 -21.16
C ALA A 13 44.39 -3.34 -21.53
N GLY A 14 44.36 -2.41 -20.56
CA GLY A 14 44.32 -0.98 -20.83
C GLY A 14 42.99 -0.49 -21.42
N GLU A 15 42.09 -1.43 -21.72
CA GLU A 15 40.72 -1.22 -22.19
C GLU A 15 39.78 -0.87 -21.03
N LEU A 16 38.70 -0.20 -21.35
CA LEU A 16 37.70 0.24 -20.40
C LEU A 16 36.58 -0.79 -20.36
N GLU A 17 36.10 -1.06 -19.16
CA GLU A 17 34.99 -1.96 -18.90
C GLU A 17 33.90 -1.20 -18.15
N LEU A 18 32.65 -1.51 -18.48
CA LEU A 18 31.50 -1.07 -17.72
C LEU A 18 31.18 -2.13 -16.69
N ARG A 19 31.28 -1.77 -15.42
CA ARG A 19 30.82 -2.59 -14.32
C ARG A 19 29.35 -2.28 -14.06
N LEU A 20 28.45 -3.16 -14.47
CA LEU A 20 27.02 -3.03 -14.17
C LEU A 20 26.81 -3.15 -12.66
N LEU A 21 26.00 -2.27 -12.08
CA LEU A 21 25.73 -2.22 -10.63
C LEU A 21 24.26 -2.40 -10.31
N ALA A 22 23.37 -1.83 -11.12
CA ALA A 22 21.94 -1.94 -10.94
C ALA A 22 21.21 -1.97 -12.29
N ARG A 23 20.06 -2.62 -12.33
CA ARG A 23 19.17 -2.65 -13.51
C ARG A 23 17.80 -2.13 -13.14
N GLN A 24 17.24 -1.36 -14.06
CA GLN A 24 15.87 -0.93 -13.95
C GLN A 24 14.93 -2.12 -14.24
N THR A 25 14.13 -2.50 -13.24
CA THR A 25 13.13 -3.57 -13.37
C THR A 25 11.73 -3.01 -13.66
N SER A 26 11.48 -1.76 -13.27
CA SER A 26 10.24 -1.02 -13.58
C SER A 26 10.49 0.49 -13.58
N GLU A 27 9.47 1.28 -13.90
CA GLU A 27 9.57 2.75 -13.98
C GLU A 27 10.15 3.40 -12.72
N THR A 28 9.89 2.83 -11.54
CA THR A 28 10.32 3.38 -10.24
C THR A 28 11.15 2.42 -9.40
N SER A 29 11.52 1.23 -9.93
CA SER A 29 12.28 0.22 -9.19
C SER A 29 13.55 -0.19 -9.90
N TRP A 30 14.61 -0.28 -9.11
CA TRP A 30 15.94 -0.70 -9.50
C TRP A 30 16.38 -1.87 -8.62
N GLU A 31 16.97 -2.88 -9.24
CA GLU A 31 17.55 -4.03 -8.56
C GLU A 31 19.07 -3.94 -8.61
N LEU A 32 19.73 -4.15 -7.47
CA LEU A 32 21.18 -4.32 -7.41
C LEU A 32 21.53 -5.67 -8.01
N ILE A 33 22.40 -5.68 -9.02
CA ILE A 33 22.87 -6.92 -9.65
C ILE A 33 24.28 -7.22 -9.17
N ASP A 34 24.63 -8.50 -9.16
CA ASP A 34 26.03 -8.91 -9.07
C ASP A 34 26.86 -8.22 -10.15
N PRO A 35 28.01 -7.64 -9.79
CA PRO A 35 28.74 -6.77 -10.70
C PRO A 35 29.31 -7.54 -11.90
N GLU A 36 28.65 -7.39 -13.04
CA GLU A 36 29.07 -7.94 -14.34
C GLU A 36 29.91 -6.89 -15.08
N ASN A 37 31.03 -7.31 -15.68
CA ASN A 37 31.89 -6.42 -16.45
C ASN A 37 31.61 -6.62 -17.94
N VAL A 38 31.10 -5.58 -18.59
CA VAL A 38 30.88 -5.55 -20.04
C VAL A 38 32.02 -4.78 -20.68
N PRO A 39 32.78 -5.37 -21.62
CA PRO A 39 33.85 -4.66 -22.30
C PRO A 39 33.29 -3.56 -23.21
N LEU A 40 33.86 -2.36 -23.14
CA LEU A 40 33.56 -1.27 -24.08
C LEU A 40 34.32 -1.54 -25.39
N THR A 41 33.83 -2.45 -26.22
CA THR A 41 34.44 -2.65 -27.55
C THR A 41 33.96 -1.56 -28.51
N PRO A 42 34.84 -0.92 -29.29
CA PRO A 42 34.47 0.12 -30.26
C PRO A 42 33.81 -0.43 -31.54
N THR A 43 33.20 -1.62 -31.51
CA THR A 43 32.93 -2.41 -32.72
C THR A 43 31.51 -2.31 -33.26
N HIS A 44 30.55 -1.66 -32.59
CA HIS A 44 29.17 -1.60 -33.09
C HIS A 44 28.87 -0.23 -33.75
N PRO A 45 28.70 -0.17 -35.09
CA PRO A 45 28.59 1.08 -35.86
C PRO A 45 27.20 1.73 -35.86
N SER A 46 26.28 1.37 -34.95
CA SER A 46 24.91 1.89 -34.98
C SER A 46 24.70 3.26 -34.31
N LEU A 47 25.78 3.94 -33.91
CA LEU A 47 25.74 5.32 -33.43
C LEU A 47 26.17 6.33 -34.51
N LEU A 48 25.93 5.99 -35.78
CA LEU A 48 26.01 6.88 -36.93
C LEU A 48 24.63 7.45 -37.27
N GLU A 49 23.96 8.07 -36.29
CA GLU A 49 23.04 9.16 -36.61
C GLU A 49 23.67 10.48 -36.15
N PRO A 50 24.18 11.31 -37.08
CA PRO A 50 24.66 12.65 -36.78
C PRO A 50 23.44 13.55 -36.55
N GLY A 51 22.81 13.42 -35.39
CA GLY A 51 21.56 14.13 -35.09
C GLY A 51 21.23 14.33 -33.61
N ALA A 52 21.88 13.62 -32.68
CA ALA A 52 21.58 13.73 -31.25
C ALA A 52 22.82 14.11 -30.43
N ILE A 53 23.51 15.18 -30.84
CA ILE A 53 24.46 15.90 -29.97
C ILE A 53 23.74 17.15 -29.47
N ASP A 54 23.00 16.99 -28.37
CA ASP A 54 22.64 18.13 -27.52
C ASP A 54 23.07 17.95 -26.06
N SER A 55 23.82 16.87 -25.76
CA SER A 55 24.46 16.68 -24.47
C SER A 55 25.96 16.46 -24.69
N GLY A 56 26.73 17.54 -24.52
CA GLY A 56 28.14 17.68 -24.89
C GLY A 56 29.15 16.84 -24.09
N ILE A 57 29.01 15.51 -24.09
CA ILE A 57 30.05 14.60 -23.62
C ILE A 57 30.26 13.52 -24.68
N SER A 58 31.31 13.65 -25.49
CA SER A 58 31.71 12.62 -26.44
C SER A 58 32.04 11.32 -25.70
N GLN A 59 31.74 10.16 -26.29
CA GLN A 59 32.12 8.84 -25.73
C GLN A 59 33.61 8.76 -25.33
N SER A 60 34.49 9.53 -26.00
CA SER A 60 35.90 9.65 -25.63
C SER A 60 36.15 10.30 -24.26
N ALA A 61 35.28 11.19 -23.79
CA ALA A 61 35.39 11.84 -22.48
C ALA A 61 34.82 10.96 -21.35
N ILE A 62 33.90 10.05 -21.65
CA ILE A 62 33.43 9.04 -20.69
C ILE A 62 34.45 7.92 -20.58
N ALA A 63 35.08 7.58 -21.71
CA ALA A 63 36.18 6.62 -21.77
C ALA A 63 37.43 7.06 -20.97
N THR A 64 37.65 8.34 -20.72
CA THR A 64 38.86 8.80 -20.01
C THR A 64 38.73 8.86 -18.49
N ASN A 65 37.51 8.70 -17.94
CA ASN A 65 37.24 8.94 -16.52
C ASN A 65 36.88 7.64 -15.78
N GLU A 66 37.89 7.04 -15.13
CA GLU A 66 37.70 5.91 -14.23
C GLU A 66 36.84 6.31 -13.02
N GLY A 67 35.85 5.48 -12.67
CA GLY A 67 34.95 5.69 -11.55
C GLY A 67 33.66 6.46 -11.88
N LEU A 68 33.48 6.94 -13.12
CA LEU A 68 32.28 7.66 -13.54
C LEU A 68 31.04 6.74 -13.56
N LEU A 69 29.92 7.24 -13.03
CA LEU A 69 28.62 6.56 -13.11
C LEU A 69 27.90 6.94 -14.40
N VAL A 70 27.42 5.94 -15.11
CA VAL A 70 26.87 6.05 -16.45
C VAL A 70 25.62 5.16 -16.55
N LEU A 71 24.60 5.66 -17.21
CA LEU A 71 23.41 4.92 -17.60
C LEU A 71 23.65 4.28 -18.97
N VAL A 72 23.39 2.99 -19.05
CA VAL A 72 23.66 2.16 -20.23
C VAL A 72 22.41 1.40 -20.60
N ASP A 73 21.93 1.61 -21.83
CA ASP A 73 20.88 0.78 -22.41
C ASP A 73 21.53 -0.41 -23.10
N LEU A 74 21.26 -1.61 -22.59
CA LEU A 74 21.70 -2.86 -23.19
C LEU A 74 20.59 -3.51 -24.02
N SER A 75 20.95 -4.04 -25.20
CA SER A 75 20.10 -4.91 -26.01
C SER A 75 20.00 -6.32 -25.40
N GLU A 76 19.15 -7.17 -25.96
CA GLU A 76 19.05 -8.60 -25.56
C GLU A 76 20.37 -9.36 -25.79
N ASP A 77 21.19 -8.89 -26.74
CA ASP A 77 22.51 -9.45 -27.08
C ASP A 77 23.66 -8.83 -26.26
N GLN A 78 23.34 -8.09 -25.19
CA GLN A 78 24.30 -7.34 -24.36
C GLN A 78 25.08 -6.26 -25.11
N GLU A 79 24.58 -5.80 -26.27
CA GLU A 79 25.18 -4.68 -27.00
C GLU A 79 24.75 -3.35 -26.38
N ILE A 80 25.67 -2.38 -26.36
CA ILE A 80 25.42 -1.03 -25.83
C ILE A 80 24.66 -0.22 -26.88
N LEU A 81 23.39 0.08 -26.61
CA LEU A 81 22.52 0.88 -27.47
C LEU A 81 22.67 2.38 -27.20
N ASN A 82 22.75 2.76 -25.92
CA ASN A 82 22.86 4.16 -25.52
C ASN A 82 23.71 4.28 -24.25
N LEU A 83 24.43 5.39 -24.14
CA LEU A 83 25.35 5.65 -23.04
C LEU A 83 25.25 7.11 -22.62
N GLN A 84 24.78 7.36 -21.40
CA GLN A 84 24.50 8.70 -20.87
C GLN A 84 25.08 8.88 -19.46
N PRO A 85 25.53 10.09 -19.08
CA PRO A 85 26.00 10.35 -17.72
C PRO A 85 24.87 10.16 -16.70
N ALA A 86 25.14 9.50 -15.57
CA ALA A 86 24.14 9.28 -14.54
C ALA A 86 23.90 10.49 -13.62
N GLN A 87 24.60 11.61 -13.81
CA GLN A 87 24.56 12.77 -12.91
C GLN A 87 23.15 13.35 -12.76
N ASP A 88 22.50 13.71 -13.86
CA ASP A 88 21.16 14.32 -13.83
C ASP A 88 20.11 13.34 -13.31
N TRP A 89 20.27 12.06 -13.62
CA TRP A 89 19.43 10.99 -13.10
C TRP A 89 19.57 10.82 -11.58
N VAL A 90 20.80 10.83 -11.04
CA VAL A 90 21.03 10.77 -9.58
C VAL A 90 20.44 11.99 -8.89
N LEU A 91 20.60 13.18 -9.47
CA LEU A 91 20.02 14.41 -8.91
C LEU A 91 18.49 14.37 -8.91
N ASN A 92 17.88 13.86 -9.98
CA ASN A 92 16.44 13.65 -10.04
C ASN A 92 15.96 12.62 -9.01
N LEU A 93 16.70 11.53 -8.81
CA LEU A 93 16.38 10.53 -7.79
C LEU A 93 16.45 11.11 -6.37
N VAL A 94 17.48 11.91 -6.10
CA VAL A 94 17.63 12.63 -4.82
C VAL A 94 16.47 13.62 -4.63
N GLU A 95 16.10 14.35 -5.67
CA GLU A 95 14.99 15.30 -5.64
C GLU A 95 13.63 14.61 -5.49
N GLN A 96 13.37 13.48 -6.15
CA GLN A 96 12.08 12.81 -6.08
C GLN A 96 11.88 12.00 -4.79
N TYR A 97 12.92 11.29 -4.33
CA TYR A 97 12.78 10.30 -3.25
C TYR A 97 13.44 10.71 -1.94
N LEU A 98 14.52 11.50 -1.98
CA LEU A 98 15.24 11.90 -0.77
C LEU A 98 14.88 13.31 -0.28
N SER A 99 14.25 14.15 -1.11
CA SER A 99 13.80 15.49 -0.70
C SER A 99 12.56 15.47 0.19
N THR A 100 11.66 14.50 -0.02
CA THR A 100 10.39 14.37 0.72
C THR A 100 10.61 13.85 2.15
N GLY A 101 11.83 13.45 2.52
CA GLY A 101 12.19 13.02 3.88
C GLY A 101 11.50 11.72 4.34
N VAL A 102 10.81 11.02 3.43
CA VAL A 102 10.10 9.78 3.70
C VAL A 102 11.14 8.66 3.83
N THR A 103 11.63 8.51 5.06
CA THR A 103 12.57 7.44 5.40
C THR A 103 11.83 6.11 5.37
N PRO A 104 12.43 4.99 4.92
CA PRO A 104 11.80 3.67 4.97
C PRO A 104 11.29 3.27 6.37
N THR A 105 11.86 3.83 7.44
CA THR A 105 11.36 3.68 8.81
C THR A 105 10.02 4.37 9.03
N PHE A 106 9.82 5.57 8.49
CA PHE A 106 8.56 6.30 8.56
C PHE A 106 7.42 5.56 7.85
N LEU A 107 7.69 4.96 6.67
CA LEU A 107 6.70 4.13 5.97
C LEU A 107 6.34 2.88 6.77
N ARG A 108 7.31 2.27 7.46
CA ARG A 108 7.08 1.11 8.33
C ARG A 108 6.23 1.49 9.54
N GLU A 109 6.54 2.62 10.18
CA GLU A 109 5.78 3.17 11.30
C GLU A 109 4.35 3.54 10.88
N GLU A 110 4.15 4.11 9.69
CA GLU A 110 2.81 4.40 9.16
C GLU A 110 1.99 3.14 8.89
N ALA A 111 2.64 2.10 8.35
CA ALA A 111 2.00 0.80 8.12
C ALA A 111 1.59 0.14 9.44
N GLU A 112 2.44 0.19 10.47
CA GLU A 112 2.14 -0.30 11.81
C GLU A 112 0.97 0.47 12.45
N ARG A 113 0.95 1.81 12.34
CA ARG A 113 -0.17 2.63 12.82
C ARG A 113 -1.48 2.31 12.11
N THR A 114 -1.42 2.13 10.79
CA THR A 114 -2.60 1.75 9.99
C THR A 114 -3.13 0.38 10.41
N GLU A 115 -2.24 -0.58 10.65
CA GLU A 115 -2.62 -1.92 11.12
C GLU A 115 -3.22 -1.88 12.53
N GLN A 116 -2.66 -1.09 13.44
CA GLN A 116 -3.23 -0.86 14.78
C GLN A 116 -4.63 -0.26 14.70
N TRP A 117 -4.82 0.80 13.90
CA TRP A 117 -6.14 1.38 13.69
C TRP A 117 -7.14 0.40 13.06
N ARG A 118 -6.68 -0.49 12.17
CA ARG A 118 -7.52 -1.55 11.60
C ARG A 118 -8.00 -2.54 12.66
N GLN A 119 -7.12 -2.90 13.60
CA GLN A 119 -7.45 -3.79 14.73
C GLN A 119 -8.45 -3.11 15.67
N ASP A 120 -8.22 -1.87 16.05
CA ASP A 120 -9.12 -1.08 16.90
C ASP A 120 -10.51 -0.94 16.26
N LEU A 121 -10.57 -0.62 14.97
CA LEU A 121 -11.83 -0.51 14.22
C LEU A 121 -12.58 -1.84 14.21
N THR A 122 -11.87 -2.95 14.08
CA THR A 122 -12.46 -4.29 14.09
C THR A 122 -13.05 -4.60 15.47
N LEU A 123 -12.32 -4.32 16.55
CA LEU A 123 -12.82 -4.50 17.92
C LEU A 123 -14.07 -3.64 18.17
N GLN A 124 -14.05 -2.37 17.78
CA GLN A 124 -15.21 -1.49 17.89
C GLN A 124 -16.42 -2.03 17.11
N SER A 125 -16.22 -2.57 15.90
CA SER A 125 -17.31 -3.15 15.10
C SER A 125 -17.94 -4.38 15.77
N GLN A 126 -17.13 -5.21 16.44
CA GLN A 126 -17.60 -6.37 17.18
C GLN A 126 -18.38 -5.97 18.43
N ASP A 127 -17.88 -4.97 19.18
CA ASP A 127 -18.56 -4.46 20.37
C ASP A 127 -19.92 -3.83 20.01
N LEU A 128 -20.01 -3.07 18.91
CA LEU A 128 -21.29 -2.56 18.43
C LEU A 128 -22.26 -3.68 18.05
N THR A 129 -21.76 -4.76 17.46
CA THR A 129 -22.57 -5.95 17.14
C THR A 129 -23.09 -6.61 18.41
N ARG A 130 -22.25 -6.76 19.45
CA ARG A 130 -22.67 -7.29 20.75
C ARG A 130 -23.75 -6.41 21.39
N GLN A 131 -23.54 -5.10 21.44
CA GLN A 131 -24.51 -4.16 21.99
C GLN A 131 -25.85 -4.22 21.25
N ARG A 132 -25.82 -4.34 19.92
CA ARG A 132 -27.03 -4.49 19.12
C ARG A 132 -27.81 -5.76 19.50
N LEU A 133 -27.13 -6.88 19.64
CA LEU A 133 -27.75 -8.15 20.06
C LEU A 133 -28.34 -8.07 21.47
N GLU A 134 -27.61 -7.46 22.42
CA GLU A 134 -28.12 -7.26 23.78
C GLU A 134 -29.36 -6.36 23.81
N MET A 135 -29.39 -5.30 23.01
CA MET A 135 -30.54 -4.42 22.89
C MET A 135 -31.75 -5.11 22.26
N GLU A 136 -31.52 -5.97 21.27
CA GLU A 136 -32.57 -6.79 20.65
C GLU A 136 -33.15 -7.80 21.64
N ALA A 137 -32.31 -8.51 22.40
CA ALA A 137 -32.77 -9.40 23.47
C ALA A 137 -33.53 -8.65 24.58
N ARG A 138 -33.10 -7.44 24.95
CA ARG A 138 -33.84 -6.59 25.90
C ARG A 138 -35.20 -6.19 25.35
N ARG A 139 -35.28 -5.88 24.06
CA ARG A 139 -36.55 -5.52 23.41
C ARG A 139 -37.54 -6.69 23.43
N GLU A 140 -37.09 -7.89 23.08
CA GLU A 140 -37.92 -9.11 23.13
C GLU A 140 -38.40 -9.40 24.56
N ARG A 141 -37.55 -9.21 25.57
CA ARG A 141 -37.93 -9.31 26.98
C ARG A 141 -39.01 -8.29 27.38
N ILE A 142 -38.95 -7.07 26.85
CA ILE A 142 -39.97 -6.06 27.13
C ILE A 142 -41.30 -6.45 26.48
N GLU A 143 -41.28 -6.90 25.23
CA GLU A 143 -42.49 -7.30 24.50
C GLU A 143 -43.22 -8.46 25.20
N THR A 144 -42.49 -9.48 25.65
CA THR A 144 -43.07 -10.59 26.43
C THR A 144 -43.70 -10.12 27.75
N LEU A 145 -43.03 -9.22 28.48
CA LEU A 145 -43.58 -8.64 29.71
C LEU A 145 -44.83 -7.77 29.45
N GLU A 146 -44.85 -7.03 28.35
CA GLU A 146 -46.01 -6.24 27.92
C GLU A 146 -47.21 -7.15 27.59
N GLU A 147 -46.98 -8.26 26.90
CA GLU A 147 -48.03 -9.26 26.63
C GLU A 147 -48.57 -9.91 27.90
N GLU A 148 -47.69 -10.31 28.83
CA GLU A 148 -48.09 -10.86 30.12
C GLU A 148 -48.91 -9.87 30.96
N LEU A 149 -48.50 -8.60 31.00
CA LEU A 149 -49.24 -7.54 31.68
C LEU A 149 -50.63 -7.36 31.05
N LYS A 150 -50.70 -7.30 29.73
CA LYS A 150 -51.97 -7.16 29.00
C LYS A 150 -52.92 -8.34 29.22
N GLN A 151 -52.40 -9.56 29.33
CA GLN A 151 -53.20 -10.73 29.68
C GLN A 151 -53.75 -10.63 31.11
N LYS A 152 -52.90 -10.26 32.07
CA LYS A 152 -53.32 -10.07 33.47
C LYS A 152 -54.36 -8.96 33.63
N GLU A 153 -54.21 -7.85 32.90
CA GLU A 153 -55.20 -6.77 32.88
C GLU A 153 -56.58 -7.27 32.43
N LYS A 154 -56.64 -8.04 31.33
CA LYS A 154 -57.89 -8.64 30.85
C LYS A 154 -58.51 -9.59 31.88
N GLU A 155 -57.71 -10.46 32.49
CA GLU A 155 -58.20 -11.37 33.53
C GLU A 155 -58.78 -10.65 34.74
N LEU A 156 -58.14 -9.55 35.15
CA LEU A 156 -58.64 -8.71 36.25
C LEU A 156 -59.92 -7.99 35.86
N GLU A 157 -60.02 -7.48 34.63
CA GLU A 157 -61.25 -6.84 34.13
C GLU A 157 -62.42 -7.82 34.09
N GLU A 158 -62.19 -9.06 33.62
CA GLU A 158 -63.22 -10.10 33.62
C GLU A 158 -63.67 -10.49 35.05
N LYS A 159 -62.73 -10.58 35.99
CA LYS A 159 -63.04 -10.86 37.40
C LYS A 159 -63.82 -9.70 38.04
N ALA A 160 -63.45 -8.46 37.74
CA ALA A 160 -64.17 -7.28 38.22
C ALA A 160 -65.62 -7.27 37.73
N LYS A 161 -65.85 -7.52 36.42
CA LYS A 161 -67.21 -7.63 35.85
C LYS A 161 -68.04 -8.75 36.50
N LYS A 162 -67.42 -9.89 36.81
CA LYS A 162 -68.11 -11.01 37.49
C LYS A 162 -68.53 -10.65 38.91
N LEU A 163 -67.67 -9.94 39.65
CA LEU A 163 -67.98 -9.48 40.99
C LEU A 163 -69.11 -8.45 40.99
N ASP A 164 -69.09 -7.51 40.05
CA ASP A 164 -70.11 -6.47 39.91
C ASP A 164 -71.51 -7.08 39.65
N ASN A 165 -71.58 -8.02 38.70
CA ASN A 165 -72.82 -8.75 38.40
C ASN A 165 -73.34 -9.60 39.58
N GLN A 166 -72.44 -10.14 40.42
CA GLN A 166 -72.83 -10.89 41.62
C GLN A 166 -73.38 -9.95 42.71
N THR A 167 -72.79 -8.76 42.86
CA THR A 167 -73.29 -7.77 43.81
C THR A 167 -74.63 -7.17 43.39
N GLU A 168 -74.91 -7.02 42.10
CA GLU A 168 -76.23 -6.59 41.61
C GLU A 168 -77.31 -7.68 41.79
N SER A 169 -77.00 -8.96 41.57
CA SER A 169 -77.98 -10.03 41.80
C SER A 169 -78.32 -10.22 43.28
N ASP A 170 -77.33 -10.05 44.17
CA ASP A 170 -77.54 -10.16 45.62
C ASP A 170 -78.30 -8.95 46.19
N SER A 171 -78.28 -7.78 45.52
CA SER A 171 -79.08 -6.62 45.93
C SER A 171 -80.54 -6.70 45.51
N ASP A 172 -80.85 -7.32 44.37
CA ASP A 172 -82.23 -7.49 43.88
C ASP A 172 -83.00 -8.59 44.63
N GLU A 173 -82.32 -9.49 45.36
CA GLU A 173 -82.94 -10.53 46.20
C GLU A 173 -83.34 -10.05 47.62
N LEU A 174 -82.99 -8.82 48.00
CA LEU A 174 -83.19 -8.27 49.35
C LEU A 174 -84.25 -7.15 49.45
N ASP A 175 -84.91 -6.77 48.35
CA ASP A 175 -86.08 -5.87 48.30
C ASP A 175 -87.40 -6.64 48.03
#